data_AF-B4SMX4-F1
#
_entry.id   AF-B4SMX4-F1
#
_cell.length_a   1.000
_cell.length_b   1.000
_cell.length_c   1.000
_cell.angle_alpha   90.00
_cell.angle_beta   90.00
_cell.angle_gamma   90.00
#
_symmetry.space_group_name_H-M   'P 1'
#
loop_
_entity.id
_entity.type
_entity.pdbx_description
1 polymer ?
#
loop_
_entity_poly.entity_id
_entity_poly.type
_entity_poly.pdbx_seq_one_letter_code
_entity_poly.pdbx_strand_id
1 'polypeptide(L)'
;MQASALPTRMLILGMGWSGCVLATHLQALGVRVVGTVRDPASAPHDGLLRHQLRADATPSTALLDEIAQAEAVLCSVPPDAEGDPALSLLLPALQESPALRWVGYLSSTSVYADRAGGWINETSVADATETTGMQRRRAEDQWRALAEQRGIASAVFRLPGLYGPGRNALLQLAQGRARHVVRPGLVFNRLHVQDLAAVIIAAMRRPALNGLYLPSDDEPAPPQDVLAYAAQLGGFAMPPAMAWDDPAVSPTLRRFYESSKRIDSTGTRGALGWEPSFPTYREGLRALAASQPCGI
;
A
#
# COMPACT_ATOMS: atom_id res chain seq x y z
N MET A 1 19.33 2.63 -18.35
CA MET A 1 18.49 3.86 -18.42
C MET A 1 18.83 4.75 -17.24
N GLN A 2 19.05 6.05 -17.46
CA GLN A 2 19.34 7.01 -16.39
C GLN A 2 18.07 7.29 -15.57
N ALA A 3 18.21 7.48 -14.26
CA ALA A 3 17.10 7.85 -13.38
C ALA A 3 16.68 9.31 -13.64
N SER A 4 15.38 9.54 -13.76
CA SER A 4 14.77 10.87 -13.82
C SER A 4 14.81 11.57 -12.46
N ALA A 5 14.83 12.91 -12.48
CA ALA A 5 14.64 13.71 -11.28
C ALA A 5 13.25 13.48 -10.67
N LEU A 6 13.19 13.52 -9.34
CA LEU A 6 11.92 13.42 -8.61
C LEU A 6 11.02 14.63 -8.88
N PRO A 7 9.70 14.49 -8.69
CA PRO A 7 8.80 15.64 -8.67
C PRO A 7 9.19 16.61 -7.56
N THR A 8 9.10 17.91 -7.80
CA THR A 8 9.34 18.92 -6.75
C THR A 8 8.18 19.03 -5.77
N ARG A 9 6.96 18.71 -6.24
CA ARG A 9 5.71 18.77 -5.48
C ARG A 9 4.88 17.52 -5.68
N MET A 10 4.46 16.92 -4.58
CA MET A 10 3.65 15.71 -4.58
C MET A 10 2.39 15.87 -3.71
N LEU A 11 1.25 15.45 -4.24
CA LEU A 11 -0.01 15.35 -3.53
C LEU A 11 -0.33 13.87 -3.24
N ILE A 12 -0.62 13.53 -1.99
CA ILE A 12 -1.07 12.20 -1.58
C ILE A 12 -2.55 12.24 -1.23
N LEU A 13 -3.40 11.62 -2.05
CA LEU A 13 -4.82 11.48 -1.78
C LEU A 13 -5.04 10.32 -0.81
N GLY A 14 -5.56 10.64 0.39
CA GLY A 14 -5.70 9.68 1.49
C GLY A 14 -4.39 9.41 2.22
N MET A 15 -3.76 10.45 2.77
CA MET A 15 -2.49 10.40 3.52
C MET A 15 -2.67 9.75 4.91
N GLY A 16 -2.93 8.44 4.91
CA GLY A 16 -2.88 7.59 6.09
C GLY A 16 -1.47 7.08 6.39
N TRP A 17 -1.37 5.99 7.15
CA TRP A 17 -0.10 5.46 7.65
C TRP A 17 0.99 5.27 6.58
N SER A 18 0.71 4.59 5.46
CA SER A 18 1.69 4.42 4.38
C SER A 18 2.01 5.74 3.66
N GLY A 19 1.02 6.61 3.51
CA GLY A 19 1.20 7.95 2.94
C GLY A 19 2.12 8.83 3.77
N CYS A 20 2.02 8.79 5.11
CA CYS A 20 2.91 9.52 6.00
C CYS A 20 4.36 9.03 5.90
N VAL A 21 4.57 7.71 5.83
CA VAL A 21 5.92 7.13 5.65
C VAL A 21 6.51 7.61 4.32
N LEU A 22 5.76 7.53 3.22
CA LEU A 22 6.21 8.04 1.93
C LEU A 22 6.50 9.55 1.97
N ALA A 23 5.62 10.34 2.60
CA ALA A 23 5.79 11.78 2.72
C ALA A 23 7.09 12.14 3.42
N THR A 24 7.42 11.44 4.51
CA THR A 24 8.66 11.63 5.27
C THR A 24 9.89 11.37 4.40
N HIS A 25 9.89 10.27 3.63
CA HIS A 25 10.99 9.94 2.71
C HIS A 25 11.17 10.98 1.61
N LEU A 26 10.06 11.45 1.04
CA LEU A 26 10.07 12.45 -0.02
C LEU A 26 10.54 13.81 0.47
N GLN A 27 10.11 14.24 1.65
CA GLN A 27 10.58 15.49 2.27
C GLN A 27 12.09 15.43 2.56
N ALA A 28 12.61 14.29 3.02
CA ALA A 28 14.04 14.09 3.20
C ALA A 28 14.84 14.18 1.88
N LEU A 29 14.17 13.96 0.74
CA LEU A 29 14.70 14.13 -0.61
C LEU A 29 14.41 15.52 -1.21
N GLY A 30 13.90 16.47 -0.41
CA GLY A 30 13.62 17.84 -0.85
C GLY A 30 12.30 18.03 -1.60
N VAL A 31 11.43 17.01 -1.62
CA VAL A 31 10.10 17.10 -2.27
C VAL A 31 9.10 17.73 -1.32
N ARG A 32 8.37 18.74 -1.78
CA ARG A 32 7.24 19.30 -1.02
C ARG A 32 6.05 18.34 -1.11
N VAL A 33 5.62 17.79 0.03
CA VAL A 33 4.50 16.86 0.09
C VAL A 33 3.32 17.47 0.82
N VAL A 34 2.15 17.37 0.20
CA VAL A 34 0.85 17.69 0.80
C VAL A 34 -0.06 16.49 0.69
N GLY A 35 -1.01 16.36 1.61
CA GLY A 35 -1.91 15.22 1.67
C GLY A 35 -3.37 15.60 1.75
N THR A 36 -4.23 14.60 1.65
CA THR A 36 -5.64 14.74 2.03
C THR A 36 -6.02 13.75 3.12
N VAL A 37 -6.94 14.19 3.99
CA VAL A 37 -7.63 13.35 4.99
C VAL A 37 -9.10 13.74 5.05
N ARG A 38 -9.94 12.91 5.65
CA ARG A 38 -11.37 13.24 5.83
C ARG A 38 -11.60 14.43 6.75
N ASP A 39 -10.78 14.54 7.79
CA ASP A 39 -10.84 15.64 8.76
C ASP A 39 -9.42 16.00 9.21
N PRO A 40 -8.88 17.16 8.77
CA PRO A 40 -7.57 17.65 9.20
C PRO A 40 -7.43 17.83 10.71
N ALA A 41 -8.51 18.15 11.44
CA ALA A 41 -8.46 18.34 12.88
C ALA A 41 -8.20 17.02 13.64
N SER A 42 -8.51 15.89 13.02
CA SER A 42 -8.25 14.55 13.57
C SER A 42 -6.87 13.97 13.19
N ALA A 43 -6.10 14.69 12.37
CA ALA A 43 -4.81 14.20 11.88
C ALA A 43 -3.72 14.31 12.96
N PRO A 44 -2.70 13.43 12.93
CA PRO A 44 -1.55 13.54 13.82
C PRO A 44 -0.83 14.89 13.65
N HIS A 45 -0.29 15.41 14.76
CA HIS A 45 0.57 16.60 14.77
C HIS A 45 2.00 16.22 14.36
N ASP A 46 2.18 15.80 13.10
CA ASP A 46 3.45 15.32 12.55
C ASP A 46 4.12 16.30 11.57
N GLY A 47 3.58 17.52 11.47
CA GLY A 47 4.10 18.58 10.59
C GLY A 47 3.75 18.41 9.11
N LEU A 48 2.98 17.37 8.73
CA LEU A 48 2.53 17.18 7.35
C LEU A 48 1.24 17.98 7.08
N LEU A 49 1.29 18.83 6.05
CA LEU A 49 0.14 19.63 5.61
C LEU A 49 -0.91 18.72 4.97
N ARG A 50 -2.16 18.83 5.44
CA ARG A 50 -3.29 18.04 4.95
C ARG A 50 -4.52 18.89 4.69
N HIS A 51 -5.11 18.69 3.53
CA HIS A 51 -6.41 19.27 3.17
C HIS A 51 -7.54 18.29 3.44
N GLN A 52 -8.74 18.83 3.64
CA GLN A 52 -9.93 18.01 3.74
C GLN A 52 -10.31 17.44 2.36
N LEU A 53 -10.63 16.15 2.31
CA LEU A 53 -11.26 15.49 1.17
C LEU A 53 -12.31 14.51 1.66
N ARG A 54 -13.56 14.75 1.31
CA ARG A 54 -14.70 13.87 1.59
C ARG A 54 -15.59 13.79 0.36
N ALA A 55 -16.22 12.64 0.14
CA ALA A 55 -17.09 12.43 -1.01
C ALA A 55 -18.33 13.36 -1.01
N ASP A 56 -18.74 13.83 0.17
CA ASP A 56 -19.90 14.69 0.39
C ASP A 56 -19.56 16.19 0.51
N ALA A 57 -18.32 16.59 0.20
CA ALA A 57 -17.85 17.96 0.34
C ALA A 57 -17.18 18.47 -0.93
N THR A 58 -17.43 19.73 -1.26
CA THR A 58 -16.71 20.41 -2.34
C THR A 58 -15.23 20.59 -1.96
N PRO A 59 -14.27 20.26 -2.84
CA PRO A 59 -12.86 20.53 -2.61
C PRO A 59 -12.62 22.01 -2.34
N SER A 60 -11.84 22.32 -1.28
CA SER A 60 -11.45 23.69 -0.98
C SER A 60 -10.58 24.28 -2.10
N THR A 61 -10.64 25.60 -2.31
CA THR A 61 -9.75 26.31 -3.25
C THR A 61 -8.28 26.01 -2.99
N ALA A 62 -7.86 25.97 -1.73
CA ALA A 62 -6.48 25.62 -1.37
C ALA A 62 -6.05 24.22 -1.85
N LEU A 63 -6.95 23.22 -1.83
CA LEU A 63 -6.66 21.90 -2.38
C LEU A 63 -6.56 21.93 -3.91
N LEU A 64 -7.42 22.70 -4.57
CA LEU A 64 -7.38 22.87 -6.03
C LEU A 64 -6.06 23.55 -6.45
N ASP A 65 -5.60 24.56 -5.69
CA ASP A 65 -4.31 25.22 -5.91
C ASP A 65 -3.13 24.26 -5.75
N GLU A 66 -3.20 23.31 -4.80
CA GLU A 66 -2.20 22.26 -4.66
C GLU A 66 -2.21 21.29 -5.84
N ILE A 67 -3.39 20.92 -6.36
CA ILE A 67 -3.53 20.05 -7.55
C ILE A 67 -2.93 20.73 -8.79
N ALA A 68 -3.17 22.03 -8.98
CA ALA A 68 -2.63 22.78 -10.12
C ALA A 68 -1.08 22.82 -10.13
N GLN A 69 -0.46 22.73 -8.96
CA GLN A 69 1.01 22.79 -8.80
C GLN A 69 1.66 21.42 -8.57
N ALA A 70 0.88 20.36 -8.32
CA ALA A 70 1.41 19.03 -8.08
C ALA A 70 1.98 18.43 -9.38
N GLU A 71 3.25 18.03 -9.33
CA GLU A 71 3.89 17.30 -10.43
C GLU A 71 3.59 15.80 -10.38
N ALA A 72 3.30 15.29 -9.18
CA ALA A 72 2.93 13.91 -8.93
C ALA A 72 1.72 13.81 -7.98
N VAL A 73 0.80 12.89 -8.29
CA VAL A 73 -0.32 12.54 -7.41
C VAL A 73 -0.28 11.05 -7.11
N LEU A 74 -0.36 10.65 -5.84
CA LEU A 74 -0.54 9.26 -5.43
C LEU A 74 -1.86 9.12 -4.69
N CYS A 75 -2.69 8.16 -5.10
CA CYS A 75 -3.90 7.84 -4.37
C CYS A 75 -3.78 6.51 -3.60
N SER A 76 -4.18 6.57 -2.33
CA SER A 76 -4.36 5.39 -1.47
C SER A 76 -5.77 5.30 -0.88
N VAL A 77 -6.72 6.04 -1.43
CA VAL A 77 -8.13 6.00 -1.03
C VAL A 77 -8.74 4.65 -1.45
N PRO A 78 -9.42 3.93 -0.55
CA PRO A 78 -10.16 2.73 -0.92
C PRO A 78 -11.27 3.05 -1.93
N PRO A 79 -11.43 2.24 -2.99
CA PRO A 79 -12.50 2.43 -3.96
C PRO A 79 -13.84 1.97 -3.40
N ASP A 80 -14.91 2.43 -4.03
CA ASP A 80 -16.28 1.96 -3.86
C ASP A 80 -16.79 1.29 -5.15
N ALA A 81 -18.10 1.07 -5.26
CA ALA A 81 -18.73 0.43 -6.43
C ALA A 81 -18.51 1.21 -7.74
N GLU A 82 -18.38 2.55 -7.65
CA GLU A 82 -18.18 3.44 -8.78
C GLU A 82 -16.71 3.69 -9.11
N GLY A 83 -15.81 3.15 -8.30
CA GLY A 83 -14.36 3.21 -8.50
C GLY A 83 -13.69 4.07 -7.43
N ASP A 84 -12.76 4.93 -7.81
CA ASP A 84 -12.06 5.78 -6.85
C ASP A 84 -12.85 7.08 -6.56
N PRO A 85 -13.33 7.29 -5.32
CA PRO A 85 -14.13 8.47 -4.99
C PRO A 85 -13.31 9.76 -4.97
N ALA A 86 -12.00 9.69 -4.68
CA ALA A 86 -11.14 10.87 -4.70
C ALA A 86 -10.87 11.32 -6.14
N LEU A 87 -10.61 10.37 -7.04
CA LEU A 87 -10.49 10.65 -8.46
C LEU A 87 -11.79 11.22 -9.02
N SER A 88 -12.95 10.61 -8.72
CA SER A 88 -14.24 11.08 -9.21
C SER A 88 -14.52 12.54 -8.83
N LEU A 89 -14.16 12.94 -7.61
CA LEU A 89 -14.36 14.30 -7.12
C LEU A 89 -13.36 15.31 -7.71
N LEU A 90 -12.13 14.88 -7.97
CA LEU A 90 -11.02 15.75 -8.38
C LEU A 90 -10.68 15.67 -9.87
N LEU A 91 -11.41 14.85 -10.64
CA LEU A 91 -11.11 14.56 -12.04
C LEU A 91 -10.96 15.84 -12.90
N PRO A 92 -11.87 16.83 -12.84
CA PRO A 92 -11.71 18.05 -13.63
C PRO A 92 -10.41 18.79 -13.32
N ALA A 93 -10.10 18.97 -12.03
CA ALA A 93 -8.88 19.66 -11.60
C ALA A 93 -7.60 18.90 -11.96
N LEU A 94 -7.63 17.55 -11.90
CA LEU A 94 -6.51 16.71 -12.30
C LEU A 94 -6.29 16.73 -13.82
N GLN A 95 -7.36 16.76 -14.61
CA GLN A 95 -7.29 16.87 -16.08
C GLN A 95 -6.69 18.21 -16.50
N GLU A 96 -7.10 19.30 -15.86
CA GLU A 96 -6.66 20.67 -16.16
C GLU A 96 -5.32 21.06 -15.53
N SER A 97 -4.76 20.23 -14.62
CA SER A 97 -3.50 20.55 -13.95
C SER A 97 -2.35 20.72 -14.93
N PRO A 98 -1.67 21.88 -14.98
CA PRO A 98 -0.58 22.12 -15.92
C PRO A 98 0.74 21.45 -15.50
N ALA A 99 0.95 21.21 -14.20
CA ALA A 99 2.21 20.67 -13.67
C ALA A 99 2.25 19.14 -13.63
N LEU A 100 1.08 18.49 -13.58
CA LEU A 100 0.98 17.06 -13.33
C LEU A 100 1.66 16.25 -14.45
N ARG A 101 2.60 15.39 -14.08
CA ARG A 101 3.38 14.55 -15.01
C ARG A 101 3.49 13.09 -14.58
N TRP A 102 2.96 12.75 -13.41
CA TRP A 102 2.95 11.39 -12.90
C TRP A 102 1.73 11.16 -12.00
N VAL A 103 1.06 10.01 -12.17
CA VAL A 103 0.02 9.55 -11.22
C VAL A 103 0.32 8.15 -10.73
N GLY A 104 -0.04 7.88 -9.47
CA GLY A 104 0.13 6.57 -8.85
C GLY A 104 -1.15 6.12 -8.15
N TYR A 105 -1.39 4.81 -8.15
CA TYR A 105 -2.49 4.20 -7.41
C TYR A 105 -1.99 3.02 -6.56
N LEU A 106 -2.25 3.07 -5.25
CA LEU A 106 -2.01 1.96 -4.34
C LEU A 106 -3.18 0.97 -4.43
N SER A 107 -2.95 -0.08 -5.22
CA SER A 107 -3.85 -1.20 -5.40
C SER A 107 -3.58 -2.32 -4.38
N SER A 108 -4.11 -3.51 -4.64
CA SER A 108 -4.07 -4.68 -3.77
C SER A 108 -4.01 -5.95 -4.60
N THR A 109 -3.32 -6.98 -4.11
CA THR A 109 -3.32 -8.32 -4.73
C THR A 109 -4.68 -9.04 -4.63
N SER A 110 -5.70 -8.42 -4.04
CA SER A 110 -7.10 -8.89 -4.08
C SER A 110 -7.72 -8.86 -5.48
N VAL A 111 -7.05 -8.27 -6.48
CA VAL A 111 -7.49 -8.31 -7.89
C VAL A 111 -7.23 -9.66 -8.57
N TYR A 112 -6.44 -10.53 -7.93
CA TYR A 112 -6.17 -11.90 -8.36
C TYR A 112 -7.00 -12.88 -7.55
N ALA A 113 -7.64 -13.85 -8.21
CA ALA A 113 -8.32 -14.95 -7.57
C ALA A 113 -7.32 -15.88 -6.84
N ASP A 114 -7.84 -16.89 -6.15
CA ASP A 114 -7.02 -17.93 -5.55
C ASP A 114 -6.12 -18.63 -6.60
N ARG A 115 -4.94 -19.06 -6.15
CA ARG A 115 -3.99 -19.85 -6.95
C ARG A 115 -3.60 -21.14 -6.24
N ALA A 116 -4.27 -21.51 -5.14
CA ALA A 116 -3.88 -22.62 -4.28
C ALA A 116 -2.39 -22.56 -3.86
N GLY A 117 -1.87 -21.34 -3.64
CA GLY A 117 -0.45 -21.09 -3.35
C GLY A 117 0.44 -20.93 -4.58
N GLY A 118 -0.08 -20.99 -5.80
CA GLY A 118 0.66 -20.68 -7.02
C GLY A 118 1.17 -19.23 -7.08
N TRP A 119 2.04 -18.96 -8.05
CA TRP A 119 2.69 -17.66 -8.23
C TRP A 119 1.86 -16.70 -9.10
N ILE A 120 1.93 -15.42 -8.78
CA ILE A 120 1.43 -14.30 -9.58
C ILE A 120 2.53 -13.27 -9.82
N ASN A 121 2.46 -12.60 -10.96
CA ASN A 121 3.34 -11.51 -11.37
C ASN A 121 2.52 -10.43 -12.14
N GLU A 122 3.21 -9.45 -12.71
CA GLU A 122 2.62 -8.33 -13.47
C GLU A 122 1.85 -8.81 -14.71
N THR A 123 2.26 -9.94 -15.31
CA THR A 123 1.61 -10.52 -16.50
C THR A 123 0.42 -11.42 -16.18
N SER A 124 0.21 -11.73 -14.90
CA SER A 124 -0.92 -12.57 -14.47
C SER A 124 -2.25 -11.86 -14.68
N VAL A 125 -3.27 -12.60 -15.10
CA VAL A 125 -4.62 -12.05 -15.29
C VAL A 125 -5.22 -11.68 -13.94
N ALA A 126 -5.73 -10.46 -13.82
CA ALA A 126 -6.45 -9.98 -12.65
C ALA A 126 -7.92 -10.42 -12.73
N ASP A 127 -8.21 -11.62 -12.26
CA ASP A 127 -9.43 -12.41 -12.49
C ASP A 127 -10.34 -12.56 -11.25
N ALA A 128 -10.04 -11.91 -10.12
CA ALA A 128 -10.89 -11.95 -8.93
C ALA A 128 -12.33 -11.53 -9.23
N THR A 129 -13.34 -12.27 -8.80
CA THR A 129 -14.76 -11.96 -9.05
C THR A 129 -15.44 -11.34 -7.83
N GLU A 130 -14.75 -11.29 -6.69
CA GLU A 130 -15.24 -10.69 -5.46
C GLU A 130 -15.32 -9.16 -5.61
N THR A 131 -16.32 -8.56 -4.95
CA THR A 131 -16.60 -7.12 -4.99
C THR A 131 -15.34 -6.29 -4.77
N THR A 132 -14.51 -6.63 -3.78
CA THR A 132 -13.28 -5.88 -3.48
C THR A 132 -12.24 -5.95 -4.60
N GLY A 133 -12.15 -7.06 -5.33
CA GLY A 133 -11.25 -7.21 -6.47
C GLY A 133 -11.74 -6.41 -7.68
N MET A 134 -13.04 -6.49 -7.97
CA MET A 134 -13.67 -5.75 -9.07
C MET A 134 -13.59 -4.23 -8.89
N GLN A 135 -13.96 -3.72 -7.70
CA GLN A 135 -13.85 -2.29 -7.37
C GLN A 135 -12.42 -1.79 -7.49
N ARG A 136 -11.46 -2.62 -7.09
CA ARG A 136 -10.04 -2.28 -7.18
C ARG A 136 -9.56 -2.19 -8.62
N ARG A 137 -9.92 -3.16 -9.48
CA ARG A 137 -9.62 -3.08 -10.92
C ARG A 137 -10.23 -1.85 -11.59
N ARG A 138 -11.49 -1.53 -11.26
CA ARG A 138 -12.16 -0.32 -11.76
C ARG A 138 -11.36 0.94 -11.43
N ALA A 139 -10.89 1.08 -10.19
CA ALA A 139 -10.04 2.21 -9.81
C ALA A 139 -8.67 2.20 -10.51
N GLU A 140 -8.03 1.04 -10.67
CA GLU A 140 -6.79 0.95 -11.46
C GLU A 140 -7.00 1.49 -12.89
N ASP A 141 -8.10 1.11 -13.54
CA ASP A 141 -8.42 1.51 -14.91
C ASP A 141 -8.73 3.01 -15.01
N GLN A 142 -9.43 3.58 -14.03
CA GLN A 142 -9.71 5.02 -13.99
C GLN A 142 -8.43 5.86 -13.84
N TRP A 143 -7.52 5.46 -12.95
CA TRP A 143 -6.23 6.15 -12.78
C TRP A 143 -5.34 6.03 -14.02
N ARG A 144 -5.32 4.87 -14.67
CA ARG A 144 -4.64 4.67 -15.97
C ARG A 144 -5.25 5.54 -17.07
N ALA A 145 -6.57 5.60 -17.16
CA ALA A 145 -7.28 6.41 -18.16
C ALA A 145 -6.98 7.91 -18.01
N LEU A 146 -6.93 8.44 -16.77
CA LEU A 146 -6.49 9.82 -16.53
C LEU A 146 -5.08 10.07 -17.07
N ALA A 147 -4.15 9.15 -16.81
CA ALA A 147 -2.77 9.28 -17.27
C ALA A 147 -2.65 9.23 -18.78
N GLU A 148 -3.37 8.30 -19.42
CA GLU A 148 -3.42 8.13 -20.88
C GLU A 148 -3.98 9.38 -21.56
N GLN A 149 -5.11 9.90 -21.07
CA GLN A 149 -5.72 11.13 -21.58
C GLN A 149 -4.76 12.34 -21.51
N ARG A 150 -3.94 12.41 -20.46
CA ARG A 150 -2.95 13.48 -20.30
C ARG A 150 -1.59 13.19 -20.94
N GLY A 151 -1.37 11.99 -21.46
CA GLY A 151 -0.08 11.56 -22.00
C GLY A 151 1.05 11.55 -20.97
N ILE A 152 0.76 11.21 -19.71
CA ILE A 152 1.72 11.24 -18.60
C ILE A 152 2.05 9.85 -18.06
N ALA A 153 3.08 9.77 -17.23
CA ALA A 153 3.45 8.52 -16.58
C ALA A 153 2.41 8.08 -15.54
N SER A 154 2.23 6.77 -15.40
CA SER A 154 1.39 6.16 -14.37
C SER A 154 2.04 4.95 -13.72
N ALA A 155 1.64 4.67 -12.48
CA ALA A 155 2.05 3.48 -11.76
C ALA A 155 0.92 2.91 -10.90
N VAL A 156 0.57 1.65 -11.13
CA VAL A 156 -0.30 0.86 -10.26
C VAL A 156 0.58 -0.07 -9.41
N PHE A 157 0.42 -0.01 -8.09
CA PHE A 157 1.13 -0.89 -7.16
C PHE A 157 0.14 -1.89 -6.55
N ARG A 158 0.17 -3.16 -6.96
CA ARG A 158 -0.70 -4.21 -6.39
C ARG A 158 -0.05 -4.75 -5.10
N LEU A 159 -0.44 -4.16 -3.97
CA LEU A 159 0.27 -4.37 -2.71
C LEU A 159 -0.15 -5.65 -1.98
N PRO A 160 0.81 -6.34 -1.32
CA PRO A 160 0.54 -7.39 -0.34
C PRO A 160 0.18 -6.81 1.04
N GLY A 161 0.18 -7.65 2.07
CA GLY A 161 -0.01 -7.21 3.46
C GLY A 161 1.12 -6.31 3.94
N LEU A 162 0.83 -5.04 4.19
CA LEU A 162 1.82 -4.10 4.72
C LEU A 162 2.06 -4.29 6.22
N TYR A 163 3.33 -4.18 6.64
CA TYR A 163 3.74 -4.17 8.04
C TYR A 163 4.84 -3.14 8.31
N GLY A 164 5.02 -2.75 9.58
CA GLY A 164 6.00 -1.76 9.99
C GLY A 164 5.72 -1.15 11.37
N PRO A 165 6.28 0.03 11.68
CA PRO A 165 6.02 0.73 12.94
C PRO A 165 4.52 0.98 13.13
N GLY A 166 3.99 0.64 14.31
CA GLY A 166 2.56 0.76 14.62
C GLY A 166 1.65 -0.32 14.01
N ARG A 167 2.14 -1.17 13.09
CA ARG A 167 1.37 -2.26 12.47
C ARG A 167 2.24 -3.49 12.23
N ASN A 168 2.35 -4.37 13.22
CA ASN A 168 3.14 -5.59 13.14
C ASN A 168 2.69 -6.65 14.16
N ALA A 169 3.22 -7.87 14.03
CA ALA A 169 2.86 -9.01 14.88
C ALA A 169 3.31 -8.83 16.34
N LEU A 170 4.46 -8.20 16.61
CA LEU A 170 4.92 -7.89 17.98
C LEU A 170 3.88 -7.04 18.73
N LEU A 171 3.40 -5.97 18.09
CA LEU A 171 2.38 -5.10 18.65
C LEU A 171 1.03 -5.80 18.84
N GLN A 172 0.66 -6.70 17.94
CA GLN A 172 -0.57 -7.50 18.08
C GLN A 172 -0.49 -8.43 19.29
N LEU A 173 0.66 -9.07 19.53
CA LEU A 173 0.91 -9.92 20.70
C LEU A 173 0.91 -9.10 21.99
N ALA A 174 1.67 -8.00 22.03
CA ALA A 174 1.75 -7.11 23.18
C ALA A 174 0.38 -6.58 23.64
N GLN A 175 -0.55 -6.38 22.70
CA GLN A 175 -1.89 -5.88 22.99
C GLN A 175 -2.97 -6.97 23.14
N GLY A 176 -2.61 -8.26 23.14
CA GLY A 176 -3.57 -9.37 23.24
C GLY A 176 -4.53 -9.49 22.05
N ARG A 177 -4.20 -8.84 20.92
CA ARG A 177 -5.02 -8.81 19.69
C ARG A 177 -4.58 -9.83 18.65
N ALA A 178 -3.46 -10.52 18.87
CA ALA A 178 -2.99 -11.60 18.01
C ALA A 178 -4.04 -12.72 17.87
N ARG A 179 -4.09 -13.33 16.69
CA ARG A 179 -4.96 -14.48 16.39
C ARG A 179 -4.11 -15.55 15.72
N HIS A 180 -4.05 -16.73 16.32
CA HIS A 180 -3.30 -17.88 15.82
C HIS A 180 -4.24 -18.78 15.02
N VAL A 181 -4.59 -18.33 13.82
CA VAL A 181 -5.46 -19.08 12.90
C VAL A 181 -4.60 -19.93 11.97
N VAL A 182 -4.97 -21.20 11.79
CA VAL A 182 -4.22 -22.16 10.99
C VAL A 182 -5.06 -22.67 9.82
N ARG A 183 -4.55 -22.48 8.60
CA ARG A 183 -5.00 -23.17 7.38
C ARG A 183 -3.80 -23.86 6.74
N PRO A 184 -3.77 -25.20 6.65
CA PRO A 184 -2.66 -25.92 6.02
C PRO A 184 -2.37 -25.42 4.60
N GLY A 185 -1.10 -25.17 4.30
CA GLY A 185 -0.64 -24.71 2.97
C GLY A 185 -0.90 -23.23 2.64
N LEU A 186 -1.61 -22.47 3.50
CA LEU A 186 -1.83 -21.04 3.30
C LEU A 186 -0.54 -20.24 3.54
N VAL A 187 -0.26 -19.30 2.63
CA VAL A 187 0.80 -18.30 2.80
C VAL A 187 0.25 -16.90 2.55
N PHE A 188 0.85 -15.92 3.21
CA PHE A 188 0.65 -14.50 2.90
C PHE A 188 1.95 -13.85 2.47
N ASN A 189 1.86 -12.99 1.46
CA ASN A 189 2.93 -12.10 1.05
C ASN A 189 2.93 -10.86 1.93
N ARG A 190 4.10 -10.24 2.12
CA ARG A 190 4.24 -9.04 2.95
C ARG A 190 5.18 -8.03 2.28
N LEU A 191 5.05 -6.78 2.70
CA LEU A 191 5.99 -5.73 2.32
C LEU A 191 6.12 -4.76 3.49
N HIS A 192 7.36 -4.45 3.85
CA HIS A 192 7.59 -3.45 4.89
C HIS A 192 7.22 -2.06 4.36
N VAL A 193 6.63 -1.20 5.19
CA VAL A 193 6.16 0.12 4.75
C VAL A 193 7.29 1.05 4.27
N GLN A 194 8.50 0.85 4.78
CA GLN A 194 9.68 1.56 4.30
C GLN A 194 10.05 1.14 2.86
N ASP A 195 9.88 -0.15 2.56
CA ASP A 195 10.11 -0.69 1.22
C ASP A 195 9.02 -0.27 0.22
N LEU A 196 7.78 -0.11 0.70
CA LEU A 196 6.72 0.54 -0.07
C LEU A 196 7.10 1.98 -0.46
N ALA A 197 7.63 2.77 0.46
CA ALA A 197 8.07 4.13 0.15
C ALA A 197 9.22 4.12 -0.88
N ALA A 198 10.19 3.23 -0.69
CA ALA A 198 11.34 3.08 -1.58
C ALA A 198 10.92 2.70 -3.02
N VAL A 199 10.01 1.74 -3.18
CA VAL A 199 9.57 1.31 -4.53
C VAL A 199 8.74 2.38 -5.24
N ILE A 200 7.93 3.16 -4.52
CA ILE A 200 7.19 4.29 -5.11
C ILE A 200 8.16 5.38 -5.59
N ILE A 201 9.19 5.70 -4.79
CA ILE A 201 10.25 6.64 -5.18
C ILE A 201 11.02 6.12 -6.40
N ALA A 202 11.32 4.83 -6.45
CA ALA A 202 11.97 4.21 -7.61
C ALA A 202 11.12 4.34 -8.88
N ALA A 203 9.80 4.13 -8.78
CA ALA A 203 8.87 4.31 -9.89
C ALA A 203 8.76 5.77 -10.37
N MET A 204 8.86 6.75 -9.48
CA MET A 204 8.92 8.16 -9.89
C MET A 204 10.24 8.51 -10.58
N ARG A 205 11.36 7.89 -10.16
CA ARG A 205 12.66 8.03 -10.83
C ARG A 205 12.74 7.28 -12.17
N ARG A 206 11.86 6.31 -12.39
CA ARG A 206 11.78 5.52 -13.64
C ARG A 206 10.35 5.55 -14.16
N PRO A 207 9.86 6.71 -14.59
CA PRO A 207 8.48 6.86 -15.02
C PRO A 207 8.18 5.95 -16.22
N ALA A 208 7.03 5.30 -16.19
CA ALA A 208 6.50 4.48 -17.29
C ALA A 208 5.08 4.98 -17.61
N LEU A 209 4.65 4.88 -18.87
CA LEU A 209 3.29 5.32 -19.27
C LEU A 209 2.18 4.49 -18.60
N ASN A 210 2.44 3.21 -18.36
CA ASN A 210 1.50 2.26 -17.74
C ASN A 210 2.24 1.29 -16.82
N GLY A 211 2.95 1.83 -15.82
CA GLY A 211 3.67 1.01 -14.84
C GLY A 211 2.71 0.13 -14.04
N LEU A 212 3.01 -1.16 -13.94
CA LEU A 212 2.32 -2.10 -13.06
C LEU A 212 3.39 -2.83 -12.24
N TYR A 213 3.26 -2.78 -10.92
CA TYR A 213 4.27 -3.31 -10.00
C TYR A 213 3.61 -4.14 -8.90
N LEU A 214 4.24 -5.28 -8.58
CA LEU A 214 3.88 -6.17 -7.47
C LEU A 214 5.06 -6.25 -6.47
N PRO A 215 5.33 -5.17 -5.71
CA PRO A 215 6.40 -5.21 -4.72
C PRO A 215 6.05 -6.15 -3.56
N SER A 216 6.99 -7.02 -3.20
CA SER A 216 6.90 -7.94 -2.07
C SER A 216 8.29 -8.22 -1.50
N ASP A 217 8.34 -8.64 -0.24
CA ASP A 217 9.49 -9.35 0.30
C ASP A 217 9.67 -10.72 -0.39
N ASP A 218 10.79 -11.39 -0.12
CA ASP A 218 11.20 -12.66 -0.76
C ASP A 218 10.50 -13.89 -0.20
N GLU A 219 9.79 -13.79 0.93
CA GLU A 219 9.30 -14.95 1.68
C GLU A 219 7.79 -14.92 1.94
N PRO A 220 6.97 -15.43 1.00
CA PRO A 220 5.58 -15.75 1.27
C PRO A 220 5.49 -16.79 2.40
N ALA A 221 5.05 -16.35 3.58
CA ALA A 221 5.10 -17.15 4.81
C ALA A 221 3.71 -17.39 5.41
N PRO A 222 3.47 -18.57 6.01
CA PRO A 222 2.27 -18.82 6.80
C PRO A 222 2.08 -17.77 7.91
N PRO A 223 0.86 -17.29 8.18
CA PRO A 223 0.62 -16.28 9.21
C PRO A 223 1.06 -16.72 10.62
N GLN A 224 0.91 -18.01 10.94
CA GLN A 224 1.31 -18.57 12.23
C GLN A 224 2.83 -18.58 12.44
N ASP A 225 3.63 -18.73 11.38
CA ASP A 225 5.09 -18.74 11.48
C ASP A 225 5.61 -17.33 11.79
N VAL A 226 5.03 -16.32 11.12
CA VAL A 226 5.34 -14.91 11.39
C VAL A 226 4.95 -14.52 12.81
N LEU A 227 3.81 -15.02 13.28
CA LEU A 227 3.35 -14.78 14.65
C LEU A 227 4.25 -15.49 15.67
N ALA A 228 4.63 -16.74 15.42
CA ALA A 228 5.53 -17.51 16.29
C ALA A 228 6.92 -16.87 16.39
N TYR A 229 7.47 -16.40 15.28
CA TYR A 229 8.74 -15.67 15.30
C TYR A 229 8.64 -14.35 16.06
N ALA A 230 7.55 -13.60 15.90
CA ALA A 230 7.30 -12.39 16.69
C ALA A 230 7.17 -12.71 18.19
N ALA A 231 6.50 -13.81 18.55
CA ALA A 231 6.35 -14.25 19.93
C ALA A 231 7.70 -14.61 20.55
N GLN A 232 8.52 -15.38 19.83
CA GLN A 232 9.88 -15.71 20.24
C GLN A 232 10.73 -14.43 20.43
N LEU A 233 10.68 -13.51 19.47
CA LEU A 233 11.48 -12.29 19.47
C LEU A 233 11.08 -11.33 20.60
N GLY A 234 9.78 -11.23 20.90
CA GLY A 234 9.25 -10.34 21.94
C GLY A 234 9.05 -10.98 23.32
N GLY A 235 9.36 -12.27 23.49
CA GLY A 235 9.12 -12.99 24.75
C GLY A 235 7.64 -13.19 25.08
N PHE A 236 6.76 -13.22 24.08
CA PHE A 236 5.32 -13.41 24.27
C PHE A 236 4.91 -14.89 24.18
N ALA A 237 3.80 -15.24 24.82
CA ALA A 237 3.15 -16.52 24.60
C ALA A 237 2.31 -16.48 23.29
N MET A 238 2.29 -17.59 22.57
CA MET A 238 1.38 -17.75 21.43
C MET A 238 -0.05 -17.94 21.93
N PRO A 239 -1.05 -17.26 21.33
CA PRO A 239 -2.45 -17.56 21.64
C PRO A 239 -2.81 -18.98 21.17
N PRO A 240 -3.87 -19.59 21.74
CA PRO A 240 -4.35 -20.90 21.32
C PRO A 240 -4.61 -20.95 19.82
N ALA A 241 -4.20 -22.05 19.19
CA ALA A 241 -4.45 -22.27 17.77
C ALA A 241 -5.94 -22.50 17.53
N MET A 242 -6.46 -21.93 16.45
CA MET A 242 -7.81 -22.18 15.95
C MET A 242 -7.76 -22.55 14.47
N ALA A 243 -8.63 -23.47 14.05
CA ALA A 243 -8.78 -23.77 12.63
C ALA A 243 -9.40 -22.56 11.90
N TRP A 244 -9.05 -22.37 10.62
CA TRP A 244 -9.53 -21.22 9.84
C TRP A 244 -11.05 -21.20 9.62
N ASP A 245 -11.69 -22.36 9.67
CA ASP A 245 -13.12 -22.59 9.55
C ASP A 245 -13.85 -22.60 10.90
N ASP A 246 -13.14 -22.40 12.02
CA ASP A 246 -13.72 -22.30 13.36
C ASP A 246 -14.77 -21.16 13.40
N PRO A 247 -15.97 -21.38 13.97
CA PRO A 247 -17.02 -20.37 14.10
C PRO A 247 -16.60 -19.07 14.80
N ALA A 248 -15.57 -19.11 15.65
CA ALA A 248 -15.02 -17.93 16.32
C ALA A 248 -14.18 -17.04 15.39
N VAL A 249 -13.73 -17.54 14.24
CA VAL A 249 -13.03 -16.75 13.22
C VAL A 249 -14.05 -15.85 12.53
N SER A 250 -13.88 -14.53 12.66
CA SER A 250 -14.80 -13.56 12.07
C SER A 250 -14.89 -13.72 10.54
N PRO A 251 -16.05 -13.44 9.92
CA PRO A 251 -16.22 -13.55 8.47
C PRO A 251 -15.18 -12.74 7.68
N THR A 252 -14.83 -11.55 8.18
CA THR A 252 -13.79 -10.70 7.57
C THR A 252 -12.41 -11.35 7.59
N LEU A 253 -12.03 -11.98 8.72
CA LEU A 253 -10.75 -12.69 8.82
C LEU A 253 -10.74 -13.94 7.95
N ARG A 254 -11.83 -14.73 7.99
CA ARG A 254 -11.99 -15.96 7.20
C ARG A 254 -11.81 -15.71 5.69
N ARG A 255 -12.34 -14.60 5.17
CA ARG A 255 -12.17 -14.20 3.76
C ARG A 255 -10.70 -14.10 3.34
N PHE A 256 -9.80 -13.66 4.21
CA PHE A 256 -8.37 -13.64 3.89
C PHE A 256 -7.76 -15.04 3.81
N TYR A 257 -8.33 -16.01 4.52
CA TYR A 257 -7.85 -17.40 4.55
C TYR A 257 -8.41 -18.23 3.39
N GLU A 258 -9.43 -17.76 2.67
CA GLU A 258 -10.00 -18.43 1.49
C GLU A 258 -9.06 -18.42 0.28
N SER A 259 -8.19 -17.41 0.15
CA SER A 259 -7.32 -17.22 -1.02
C SER A 259 -5.83 -17.26 -0.65
N SER A 260 -5.05 -18.05 -1.38
CA SER A 260 -3.60 -18.26 -1.26
C SER A 260 -2.91 -18.10 -2.62
N LYS A 261 -1.95 -17.17 -2.68
CA LYS A 261 -1.07 -16.95 -3.84
C LYS A 261 0.28 -16.40 -3.37
N ARG A 262 1.32 -16.59 -4.17
CA ARG A 262 2.68 -16.07 -3.95
C ARG A 262 3.00 -14.98 -4.96
N ILE A 263 3.71 -13.93 -4.57
CA ILE A 263 4.10 -12.84 -5.46
C ILE A 263 5.52 -13.07 -5.94
N ASP A 264 5.69 -13.16 -7.25
CA ASP A 264 6.98 -13.01 -7.91
C ASP A 264 7.22 -11.51 -8.17
N SER A 265 8.16 -10.92 -7.44
CA SER A 265 8.50 -9.49 -7.55
C SER A 265 9.70 -9.20 -8.46
N THR A 266 10.24 -10.22 -9.14
CA THR A 266 11.44 -10.08 -9.99
C THR A 266 11.22 -9.07 -11.13
N GLY A 267 10.03 -9.04 -11.72
CA GLY A 267 9.64 -8.06 -12.73
C GLY A 267 9.70 -6.63 -12.22
N THR A 268 9.07 -6.36 -11.08
CA THR A 268 9.13 -5.07 -10.38
C THR A 268 10.58 -4.64 -10.09
N ARG A 269 11.40 -5.55 -9.56
CA ARG A 269 12.81 -5.28 -9.23
C ARG A 269 13.62 -4.91 -10.47
N GLY A 270 13.49 -5.69 -11.55
CA GLY A 270 14.17 -5.42 -12.81
C GLY A 270 13.77 -4.08 -13.43
N ALA A 271 12.47 -3.79 -13.48
CA ALA A 271 11.96 -2.54 -14.03
C ALA A 271 12.45 -1.31 -13.24
N LEU A 272 12.39 -1.39 -11.91
CA LEU A 272 12.64 -0.25 -11.04
C LEU A 272 14.09 -0.15 -10.53
N GLY A 273 14.88 -1.22 -10.66
CA GLY A 273 16.19 -1.34 -10.00
C GLY A 273 16.05 -1.18 -8.49
N TRP A 274 14.98 -1.75 -7.94
CA TRP A 274 14.61 -1.71 -6.53
C TRP A 274 14.79 -3.10 -5.93
N GLU A 275 15.20 -3.17 -4.67
CA GLU A 275 15.26 -4.39 -3.85
C GLU A 275 14.69 -4.07 -2.46
N PRO A 276 14.01 -5.01 -1.80
CA PRO A 276 13.51 -4.81 -0.45
C PRO A 276 14.67 -4.71 0.55
N SER A 277 14.66 -3.67 1.37
CA SER A 277 15.56 -3.51 2.52
C SER A 277 15.27 -4.53 3.62
N PHE A 278 14.04 -5.07 3.63
CA PHE A 278 13.61 -6.16 4.49
C PHE A 278 13.24 -7.38 3.62
N PRO A 279 14.23 -8.20 3.20
CA PRO A 279 14.04 -9.34 2.31
C PRO A 279 13.05 -10.37 2.87
N THR A 280 12.94 -10.50 4.18
CA THR A 280 11.91 -11.33 4.80
C THR A 280 11.24 -10.62 5.97
N TYR A 281 10.13 -11.18 6.44
CA TYR A 281 9.47 -10.72 7.66
C TYR A 281 10.39 -10.76 8.90
N ARG A 282 11.46 -11.57 8.90
CA ARG A 282 12.38 -11.71 10.04
C ARG A 282 13.25 -10.47 10.23
N GLU A 283 13.81 -9.92 9.16
CA GLU A 283 14.60 -8.68 9.21
C GLU A 283 13.73 -7.52 9.67
N GLY A 284 12.52 -7.40 9.11
CA GLY A 284 11.60 -6.33 9.49
C GLY A 284 11.14 -6.43 10.93
N LEU A 285 10.77 -7.62 11.41
CA LEU A 285 10.41 -7.79 12.82
C LEU A 285 11.60 -7.54 13.77
N ARG A 286 12.83 -7.93 13.41
CA ARG A 286 14.03 -7.61 14.21
C ARG A 286 14.26 -6.10 14.32
N ALA A 287 14.15 -5.37 13.21
CA ALA A 287 14.29 -3.92 13.23
C ALA A 287 13.18 -3.25 14.06
N LEU A 288 11.95 -3.79 14.01
CA LEU A 288 10.84 -3.30 14.82
C LEU A 288 11.03 -3.58 16.31
N ALA A 289 11.53 -4.75 16.69
CA ALA A 289 11.85 -5.07 18.08
C ALA A 289 12.96 -4.16 18.63
N ALA A 290 13.97 -3.85 17.83
CA ALA A 290 15.07 -2.98 18.24
C ALA A 290 14.66 -1.49 18.39
N SER A 291 13.58 -1.06 17.72
CA SER A 291 13.09 0.32 17.75
C SER A 291 11.95 0.56 18.75
N GLN A 292 11.39 -0.49 19.34
CA GLN A 292 10.48 -0.38 20.47
C GLN A 292 11.32 -0.42 21.76
N PRO A 293 11.27 0.62 22.62
CA PRO A 293 11.97 0.54 23.90
C PRO A 293 11.46 -0.69 24.66
N CYS A 294 12.40 -1.52 25.12
CA CYS A 294 12.14 -2.63 26.02
C CYS A 294 11.49 -2.07 27.29
N GLY A 295 10.18 -2.24 27.43
CA GLY A 295 9.41 -1.67 28.53
C GLY A 295 7.94 -2.03 28.42
N ILE A 296 7.61 -3.19 28.98
CA ILE A 296 6.30 -3.43 29.61
C ILE A 296 6.42 -2.87 31.03
#